data_AF-A0AAV4I2S5-F1
#
_entry.id   AF-A0AAV4I2S5-F1
#
_cell.length_a   1.000
_cell.length_b   1.000
_cell.length_c   1.000
_cell.angle_alpha   90.00
_cell.angle_beta   90.00
_cell.angle_gamma   90.00
#
_symmetry.space_group_name_H-M   'P 1'
#
loop_
_entity.id
_entity.type
_entity.pdbx_description
1 polymer ?
#
loop_
_entity_poly.entity_id
_entity_poly.type
_entity_poly.pdbx_seq_one_letter_code
_entity_poly.pdbx_strand_id
1 'polypeptide(L)'
;MEVSNRFYALETVRDVKDIEDYWDKTRGVWKESCEEVLGLRGKFQSGDKPMRARDGKLLRSQDKQKNRWKEHFAELLNRPLPDNPPNIEPAEVDLEIDLEPPSTWEVLGAIKKN
;
A
#
# COMPACT_ATOMS: atom_id res chain seq x y z
N MET A 1 21.46 8.45 18.39
CA MET A 1 20.01 8.64 18.21
C MET A 1 19.47 7.32 17.74
N GLU A 2 18.69 6.66 18.60
CA GLU A 2 18.06 5.38 18.31
C GLU A 2 16.90 5.61 17.34
N VAL A 3 16.88 4.92 16.19
CA VAL A 3 15.84 5.12 15.18
C VAL A 3 14.59 4.38 15.66
N SER A 4 13.59 5.12 16.13
CA SER A 4 12.32 4.54 16.59
C SER A 4 11.61 3.87 15.42
N ASN A 5 11.30 2.58 15.57
CA ASN A 5 10.67 1.75 14.57
C ASN A 5 9.23 2.25 14.29
N ARG A 6 8.89 2.49 13.02
CA ARG A 6 7.54 2.91 12.58
C ARG A 6 6.39 2.00 13.04
N PHE A 7 6.72 0.77 13.46
CA PHE A 7 5.76 -0.20 13.97
C PHE A 7 5.50 -0.11 15.48
N TYR A 8 6.15 0.81 16.21
CA TYR A 8 5.89 1.07 17.64
C TYR A 8 4.40 1.35 17.93
N ALA A 9 3.71 1.99 16.98
CA ALA A 9 2.27 2.23 17.07
C ALA A 9 1.46 0.95 17.32
N LEU A 10 1.93 -0.19 16.80
CA LEU A 10 1.27 -1.51 16.92
C LEU A 10 1.61 -2.23 18.22
N GLU A 11 2.64 -1.82 18.97
CA GLU A 11 2.96 -2.45 20.27
C GLU A 11 2.01 -1.99 21.37
N THR A 12 1.45 -0.79 21.26
CA THR A 12 0.46 -0.23 22.21
C THR A 12 -0.94 -0.85 22.11
N VAL A 13 -1.11 -1.83 21.22
CA VAL A 13 -2.41 -2.34 20.71
C VAL A 13 -2.85 -3.65 21.37
N ARG A 14 -2.04 -4.25 22.25
CA ARG A 14 -2.26 -5.64 22.68
C ARG A 14 -3.50 -5.93 23.53
N ASP A 15 -4.25 -4.93 24.01
CA ASP A 15 -5.47 -5.17 24.82
C ASP A 15 -6.52 -4.07 24.68
N VAL A 16 -7.40 -4.10 23.66
CA VAL A 16 -8.51 -3.12 23.57
C VAL A 16 -9.85 -3.82 23.32
N LYS A 17 -10.79 -3.63 24.26
CA LYS A 17 -12.18 -4.11 24.21
C LYS A 17 -13.12 -3.20 23.40
N ASP A 18 -12.61 -2.07 22.90
CA ASP A 18 -13.37 -1.06 22.18
C ASP A 18 -12.63 -0.62 20.91
N ILE A 19 -13.22 -0.91 19.75
CA ILE A 19 -12.61 -0.74 18.42
C ILE A 19 -12.55 0.74 18.02
N GLU A 20 -13.46 1.58 18.50
CA GLU A 20 -13.52 3.01 18.15
C GLU A 20 -12.42 3.80 18.89
N ASP A 21 -12.27 3.56 20.20
CA ASP A 21 -11.19 4.14 21.00
C ASP A 21 -9.81 3.66 20.49
N TYR A 22 -9.72 2.39 20.11
CA TYR A 22 -8.54 1.83 19.46
C TYR A 22 -8.19 2.55 18.15
N TRP A 23 -9.18 2.79 17.30
CA TRP A 23 -8.98 3.42 16.01
C TRP A 23 -8.56 4.88 16.14
N ASP A 24 -9.17 5.63 17.06
CA ASP A 24 -8.80 7.01 17.33
C ASP A 24 -7.39 7.13 17.92
N LYS A 25 -7.02 6.21 18.82
CA LYS A 25 -5.65 6.16 19.37
C LYS A 25 -4.62 5.81 18.29
N THR A 26 -4.90 4.80 17.48
CA THR A 26 -3.99 4.35 16.40
C THR A 26 -3.82 5.43 15.34
N ARG A 27 -4.92 6.10 14.97
CA ARG A 27 -4.92 7.24 14.05
C ARG A 27 -4.11 8.40 14.62
N GLY A 28 -4.21 8.65 15.93
CA GLY A 28 -3.41 9.67 16.63
C GLY A 28 -1.91 9.39 16.54
N VAL A 29 -1.47 8.20 16.96
CA VAL A 29 -0.05 7.81 16.92
C VAL A 29 0.50 7.82 15.48
N TRP A 30 -0.29 7.33 14.52
CA TRP A 30 0.07 7.38 13.10
C TRP A 30 0.27 8.81 12.62
N LYS A 31 -0.63 9.73 13.01
CA LYS A 31 -0.56 11.14 12.61
C LYS A 31 0.68 11.81 13.20
N GLU A 32 0.95 11.63 14.49
CA GLU A 32 2.15 12.18 15.14
C GLU A 32 3.45 11.67 14.50
N SER A 33 3.54 10.36 14.27
CA SER A 33 4.70 9.75 13.60
C SER A 33 4.87 10.26 12.16
N CYS A 34 3.77 10.43 11.43
CA CYS A 34 3.81 11.03 10.09
C CYS A 34 4.26 12.49 10.14
N GLU A 35 3.80 13.29 11.11
CA GLU A 35 4.20 14.69 11.26
C GLU A 35 5.69 14.83 11.60
N GLU A 36 6.23 13.97 12.46
CA GLU A 36 7.67 13.93 12.76
C GLU A 36 8.50 13.59 11.51
N VAL A 37 8.13 12.51 10.79
CA VAL A 37 8.88 12.02 9.63
C VAL A 37 8.71 12.94 8.40
N LEU A 38 7.51 13.45 8.16
CA LEU A 38 7.23 14.37 7.06
C LEU A 38 7.72 15.78 7.36
N GLY A 39 7.79 16.18 8.64
CA GLY A 39 8.42 17.43 9.08
C GLY A 39 9.93 17.46 8.85
N LEU A 40 10.58 16.29 8.88
CA LEU A 40 12.00 16.11 8.53
C LEU A 40 12.26 16.03 7.02
N ARG A 41 11.25 15.71 6.20
CA ARG A 41 11.36 15.77 4.74
C ARG A 41 11.02 17.18 4.27
N GLY A 42 11.88 17.80 3.47
CA GLY A 42 11.59 19.11 2.86
C GLY A 42 10.19 19.09 2.24
N LYS A 43 9.38 20.13 2.53
CA LYS A 43 7.95 20.23 2.21
C LYS A 43 7.61 19.44 0.95
N PHE A 44 6.98 18.27 1.09
CA PHE A 44 6.46 17.55 -0.07
C PHE A 44 5.42 18.47 -0.69
N GLN A 45 5.80 19.13 -1.77
CA GLN A 45 4.92 19.98 -2.54
C GLN A 45 3.85 19.04 -3.11
N SER A 46 2.75 18.88 -2.39
CA SER A 46 1.52 18.27 -2.88
C SER A 46 0.85 19.23 -3.88
N GLY A 47 1.63 19.70 -4.87
CA GLY A 47 1.07 20.31 -6.05
C GLY A 47 0.50 19.19 -6.91
N ASP A 48 -0.58 19.49 -7.64
CA ASP A 48 -1.06 18.67 -8.75
C ASP A 48 0.09 18.50 -9.76
N LYS A 49 0.92 17.48 -9.56
CA LYS A 49 2.01 17.17 -10.49
C LYS A 49 1.36 16.81 -11.80
N PRO A 50 1.71 17.51 -12.89
CA PRO A 50 1.05 17.27 -14.15
C PRO A 50 1.38 15.88 -14.68
N MET A 51 0.35 15.18 -15.13
CA MET A 51 0.41 13.81 -15.64
C MET A 51 0.52 13.79 -17.17
N ARG A 52 1.23 12.84 -17.77
CA ARG A 52 1.14 12.67 -19.23
C ARG A 52 -0.13 11.94 -19.63
N ALA A 53 -0.90 12.54 -20.53
CA ALA A 53 -1.99 11.90 -21.24
C ALA A 53 -1.47 10.89 -22.26
N ARG A 54 -2.39 10.12 -22.86
CA ARG A 54 -2.07 9.09 -23.88
C ARG A 54 -1.41 9.68 -25.13
N ASP A 55 -1.73 10.92 -25.48
CA ASP A 55 -1.12 11.70 -26.57
C ASP A 55 0.23 12.33 -26.19
N GLY A 56 0.75 12.07 -24.99
CA GLY A 56 1.98 12.65 -24.46
C GLY A 56 1.82 14.05 -23.87
N LYS A 57 0.63 14.66 -23.91
CA LYS A 57 0.38 16.01 -23.38
C LYS A 57 0.33 16.02 -21.86
N LEU A 58 0.88 17.06 -21.23
CA LEU A 58 0.78 17.24 -19.78
C LEU A 58 -0.64 17.70 -19.35
N LEU A 59 -1.27 16.94 -18.46
CA LEU A 59 -2.53 17.20 -17.78
C LEU A 59 -2.25 17.87 -16.43
N ARG A 60 -2.60 19.16 -16.32
CA ARG A 60 -2.39 19.97 -15.10
C ARG A 60 -3.60 20.03 -14.17
N SER A 61 -4.79 19.64 -14.63
CA SER A 61 -6.03 19.70 -13.87
C SER A 61 -6.35 18.35 -13.25
N GLN A 62 -6.66 18.33 -11.95
CA GLN A 62 -7.03 17.12 -11.21
C GLN A 62 -8.14 16.31 -11.89
N ASP A 63 -9.18 16.96 -12.41
CA ASP A 63 -10.29 16.26 -13.07
C ASP A 63 -9.84 15.57 -14.36
N LYS A 64 -8.96 16.21 -15.13
CA LYS A 64 -8.39 15.59 -16.33
C LYS A 64 -7.49 14.41 -15.96
N GLN A 65 -6.73 14.52 -14.88
CA GLN A 65 -5.91 13.41 -14.39
C GLN A 65 -6.78 12.24 -13.91
N LYS A 66 -7.84 12.50 -13.14
CA LYS A 66 -8.79 11.48 -12.69
C LYS A 66 -9.47 10.78 -13.86
N ASN A 67 -9.92 11.53 -14.87
CA ASN A 67 -10.50 10.94 -16.07
C ASN A 67 -9.49 10.06 -16.83
N ARG A 68 -8.24 10.53 -16.97
CA ARG A 68 -7.16 9.74 -17.58
C ARG A 68 -6.86 8.46 -16.81
N TRP A 69 -6.86 8.50 -15.49
CA TRP A 69 -6.72 7.31 -14.64
C TRP A 69 -7.87 6.34 -14.86
N LYS A 70 -9.11 6.83 -14.85
CA LYS A 70 -10.31 6.02 -15.07
C LYS A 70 -10.24 5.28 -16.41
N GLU A 71 -9.87 5.98 -17.47
CA GLU A 71 -9.67 5.39 -18.81
C GLU A 71 -8.56 4.32 -18.79
N HIS A 72 -7.40 4.63 -18.18
CA HIS A 72 -6.28 3.68 -18.13
C HIS A 72 -6.64 2.38 -17.41
N PHE A 73 -7.26 2.48 -16.24
CA PHE A 73 -7.67 1.31 -15.47
C PHE A 73 -8.79 0.55 -16.16
N ALA A 74 -9.73 1.24 -16.82
CA ALA A 74 -10.78 0.58 -17.57
C ALA A 74 -10.21 -0.24 -18.75
N GLU A 75 -9.26 0.32 -19.51
CA GLU A 75 -8.56 -0.39 -20.60
C GLU A 75 -7.78 -1.61 -20.09
N LEU A 76 -7.12 -1.49 -18.93
CA LEU A 76 -6.26 -2.54 -18.38
C LEU A 76 -7.07 -3.67 -17.74
N LEU A 77 -8.05 -3.33 -16.91
CA LEU A 77 -8.78 -4.29 -16.07
C LEU A 77 -9.97 -4.93 -16.78
N ASN A 78 -10.59 -4.24 -17.75
CA ASN A 78 -11.73 -4.76 -18.51
C ASN A 78 -11.30 -5.28 -19.88
N ARG A 79 -10.06 -5.75 -20.02
CA ARG A 79 -9.60 -6.40 -21.25
C ARG A 79 -10.40 -7.71 -21.43
N PRO A 80 -10.91 -8.01 -22.63
CA PRO A 80 -11.54 -9.30 -22.88
C PRO A 80 -10.54 -10.44 -22.63
N LEU A 81 -11.08 -11.63 -22.33
CA LEU A 81 -10.28 -12.84 -22.26
C LEU A 81 -9.43 -12.95 -23.54
N PRO A 82 -8.13 -13.25 -23.42
CA PRO A 82 -7.30 -13.44 -24.61
C PRO A 82 -7.83 -14.60 -25.45
N ASP A 83 -7.84 -14.43 -26.78
CA ASP A 83 -8.32 -15.46 -27.73
C ASP A 83 -7.58 -16.80 -27.57
N ASN A 84 -6.30 -16.71 -27.22
CA ASN A 84 -5.48 -17.85 -26.83
C ASN A 84 -5.31 -17.81 -25.32
N PRO A 85 -6.09 -18.61 -24.54
CA PRO A 85 -5.83 -18.75 -23.12
C PRO A 85 -4.41 -19.26 -22.93
N PRO A 86 -3.69 -18.80 -21.90
CA PRO A 86 -2.38 -19.35 -21.58
C PRO A 86 -2.53 -20.85 -21.29
N ASN A 87 -1.79 -21.67 -22.03
CA ASN A 87 -1.63 -23.08 -21.70
C ASN A 87 -0.67 -23.15 -20.51
N ILE A 88 -1.22 -23.07 -19.30
CA ILE A 88 -0.46 -23.24 -18.06
C ILE A 88 -0.33 -24.74 -17.87
N GLU A 89 0.86 -25.28 -18.14
CA GLU A 89 1.15 -26.67 -17.82
C GLU A 89 1.06 -26.84 -16.29
N PRO A 90 0.45 -27.93 -15.81
CA PRO A 90 0.44 -28.21 -14.38
C PRO A 90 1.89 -28.27 -13.87
N ALA A 91 2.10 -27.82 -12.64
CA ALA A 91 3.39 -28.01 -12.02
C ALA A 91 3.73 -29.51 -12.02
N GLU A 92 4.95 -29.87 -12.41
CA GLU A 92 5.42 -31.27 -12.38
C GLU A 92 5.43 -31.83 -10.94
N VAL A 93 5.57 -30.93 -9.96
CA VAL A 93 5.60 -31.23 -8.53
C VAL A 93 4.81 -30.15 -7.79
N ASP A 94 3.84 -30.57 -6.99
CA ASP A 94 3.21 -29.69 -6.02
C ASP A 94 4.22 -29.34 -4.93
N LEU A 95 4.51 -28.05 -4.78
CA LEU A 95 5.35 -27.59 -3.69
C LEU A 95 4.55 -27.69 -2.38
N GLU A 96 5.11 -28.40 -1.40
CA GLU A 96 4.63 -28.36 -0.02
C GLU A 96 4.95 -26.99 0.60
N ILE A 97 4.10 -26.00 0.27
CA ILE A 97 4.10 -24.68 0.87
C ILE A 97 2.99 -24.59 1.91
N ASP A 98 3.28 -23.93 3.01
CA ASP A 98 2.25 -23.61 4.00
C ASP A 98 1.28 -22.60 3.41
N LEU A 99 0.01 -23.00 3.28
CA LEU A 99 -1.08 -22.18 2.80
C LEU A 99 -1.87 -21.53 3.95
N GLU A 100 -1.50 -21.83 5.19
CA GLU A 100 -2.11 -21.20 6.35
C GLU A 100 -1.68 -19.73 6.48
N PRO A 101 -2.53 -18.88 7.08
CA PRO A 101 -2.12 -17.51 7.39
C PRO A 101 -0.86 -17.51 8.27
N PRO A 102 0.10 -16.60 8.01
CA PRO A 102 1.34 -16.56 8.77
C PRO A 102 1.07 -16.28 10.24
N SER A 103 1.79 -16.97 11.12
CA SER A 103 1.68 -16.78 12.56
C SER A 103 2.23 -15.43 12.99
N THR A 104 1.72 -14.91 14.11
CA THR A 104 2.21 -13.67 14.71
C THR A 104 3.71 -13.70 14.97
N TRP A 105 4.28 -14.86 15.31
CA TRP A 105 5.71 -15.02 15.55
C TRP A 105 6.54 -14.89 14.28
N GLU A 106 6.08 -15.46 13.16
CA GLU A 106 6.75 -15.35 11.86
C GLU A 106 6.75 -13.90 11.37
N VAL A 107 5.60 -13.21 11.50
CA VAL A 107 5.49 -11.78 11.15
C VAL A 107 6.45 -10.94 11.99
N LEU A 108 6.49 -11.15 13.30
CA LEU A 108 7.39 -10.43 14.21
C LEU A 108 8.87 -10.76 13.93
N GLY A 109 9.18 -12.01 13.62
CA GLY A 109 10.54 -12.45 13.25
C GLY A 109 11.03 -11.83 11.96
N ALA A 110 10.16 -11.72 10.94
CA ALA A 110 10.48 -11.09 9.67
C ALA A 110 10.74 -9.57 9.82
N ILE A 111 9.98 -8.90 10.69
CA ILE A 111 10.15 -7.46 10.93
C ILE A 111 11.47 -7.16 11.68
N LYS A 112 11.88 -7.99 12.64
CA LYS A 112 13.11 -7.79 13.44
C LYS A 112 14.42 -7.98 12.67
N LYS A 113 14.38 -8.63 11.51
CA LYS A 113 15.57 -9.01 10.74
C LYS A 113 16.08 -7.92 9.77
N ASN A 114 15.42 -6.76 9.73
CA ASN A 114 15.83 -5.54 9.00
C ASN A 114 16.39 -4.49 9.96
#